data_AF-A0A834UDK9-F1
#
_entry.id   AF-A0A834UDK9-F1
#
_cell.length_a   1.000
_cell.length_b   1.000
_cell.length_c   1.000
_cell.angle_alpha   90.00
_cell.angle_beta   90.00
_cell.angle_gamma   90.00
#
_symmetry.space_group_name_H-M   'P 1'
#
loop_
_entity.id
_entity.type
_entity.pdbx_description
1 polymer ?
#
loop_
_entity_poly.entity_id
_entity_poly.type
_entity_poly.pdbx_seq_one_letter_code
_entity_poly.pdbx_strand_id
1 'polypeptide(L)'
;MDYAIGWNRFNLSVLGVWPEPSKTTLRWRLTSASIFWTSTTVTFLFICAPQTTDLILHSTTLDEAIENLSINIPIVISLVKQLVLRYHGEALRLLLVEIVNDWTQTLPEPERLTMLKNAKMSRRLCFFCSILAYIMMVAFISLQIYLNTANASEVDLGGLLHPATFPYDTKKSPYFEITWIGQFMGTILTIISYSCFDTFFATFVLHLCGQLSVLQLNLKELAETAKRDVTLFQNRLGFIVNRHNELYRFAIIIENCFNLMLLGQTLISTIMFCLTGYRLITSMGSHEEDVPIVGKAFFIIHVIYTMLHLYIYCYVGETLLVESTGIAFSAYDCEWYNLPPKKAMCLMIVICRARIAFQITIGKFSPLSLELFGAIMKTSAGYLSVLLAVKEDPMEETAGLELIQFARAFISQRFVTLPQSAYLLMIWGDLELMTEILATAILPVTMACIKLVFTRYRLESLRPLLRSFGEDWKRPKSENERSVMLVNAKVTRIISIWCTILAYCMISLYVIPRSLMIAQMQRDQFEPPHTVVYPGYFPYDISGTSAFVFSCFGQIAAAYSATCSYYTHFINNYY
;
A
#
# COMPACT_ATOMS: atom_id res chain seq x y z
N MET A 1 17.39 -9.93 -26.99
CA MET A 1 17.72 -9.23 -25.73
C MET A 1 17.28 -7.77 -25.75
N ASP A 2 17.89 -6.89 -26.55
CA ASP A 2 17.57 -5.44 -26.53
C ASP A 2 16.10 -5.13 -26.83
N TYR A 3 15.46 -5.96 -27.67
CA TYR A 3 14.03 -5.85 -27.93
C TYR A 3 13.15 -6.00 -26.67
N ALA A 4 13.52 -6.89 -25.75
CA ALA A 4 12.71 -7.25 -24.58
C ALA A 4 12.95 -6.33 -23.38
N ILE A 5 14.21 -5.96 -23.11
CA ILE A 5 14.60 -5.21 -21.90
C ILE A 5 15.15 -3.81 -22.18
N GLY A 6 15.30 -3.40 -23.45
CA GLY A 6 16.01 -2.17 -23.82
C GLY A 6 15.39 -0.88 -23.26
N TRP A 7 14.05 -0.80 -23.18
CA TRP A 7 13.37 0.35 -22.60
C TRP A 7 13.66 0.50 -21.10
N ASN A 8 13.55 -0.61 -20.35
CA ASN A 8 13.89 -0.64 -18.93
C ASN A 8 15.37 -0.36 -18.71
N ARG A 9 16.25 -0.90 -19.56
CA ARG A 9 17.70 -0.63 -19.51
C ARG A 9 17.99 0.86 -19.62
N PHE A 10 17.37 1.55 -20.57
CA PHE A 10 17.54 2.99 -20.73
C PHE A 10 17.10 3.76 -19.47
N ASN A 11 15.85 3.59 -19.02
CA ASN A 11 15.31 4.33 -17.88
C ASN A 11 16.06 4.06 -16.56
N LEU A 12 16.37 2.79 -16.27
CA LEU A 12 17.11 2.41 -15.06
C LEU A 12 18.58 2.87 -15.11
N SER A 13 19.18 3.01 -16.29
CA SER A 13 20.53 3.55 -16.45
C SER A 13 20.59 5.06 -16.18
N VAL A 14 19.56 5.81 -16.60
CA VAL A 14 19.43 7.25 -16.32
C VAL A 14 19.39 7.52 -14.81
N LEU A 15 18.82 6.60 -14.02
CA LEU A 15 18.76 6.67 -12.56
C LEU A 15 19.96 6.00 -11.85
N GLY A 16 20.89 5.40 -12.60
CA GLY A 16 22.04 4.69 -12.02
C GLY A 16 21.68 3.40 -11.26
N VAL A 17 20.46 2.87 -11.41
CA VAL A 17 19.99 1.66 -10.70
C VAL A 17 19.99 0.40 -11.58
N TRP A 18 20.38 0.49 -12.85
CA TRP A 18 20.44 -0.67 -13.75
C TRP A 18 21.34 -1.80 -13.19
N PRO A 19 20.80 -3.00 -12.95
CA PRO A 19 21.59 -4.14 -12.50
C PRO A 19 22.29 -4.78 -13.71
N GLU A 20 23.54 -4.38 -13.94
CA GLU A 20 24.31 -4.87 -15.09
C GLU A 20 24.52 -6.39 -15.02
N PRO A 21 24.03 -7.18 -16.01
CA PRO A 21 24.13 -8.64 -15.99
C PRO A 21 25.53 -9.17 -16.31
N SER A 22 26.39 -8.35 -16.93
CA SER A 22 27.76 -8.72 -17.28
C SER A 22 28.76 -8.51 -16.13
N LYS A 23 29.99 -9.03 -16.26
CA LYS A 23 31.06 -8.78 -15.27
C LYS A 23 31.32 -7.27 -15.17
N THR A 24 30.90 -6.68 -14.05
CA THR A 24 31.00 -5.23 -13.83
C THR A 24 32.44 -4.82 -13.52
N THR A 25 32.96 -3.85 -14.28
CA THR A 25 34.22 -3.17 -13.95
C THR A 25 34.01 -2.24 -12.76
N LEU A 26 35.07 -1.99 -11.98
CA LEU A 26 35.03 -1.04 -10.87
C LEU A 26 34.56 0.35 -11.33
N ARG A 27 35.00 0.80 -12.52
CA ARG A 27 34.58 2.07 -13.12
C ARG A 27 33.08 2.14 -13.31
N TRP A 28 32.45 1.09 -13.85
CA TRP A 28 30.99 1.04 -14.06
C TRP A 28 30.21 1.13 -12.75
N ARG A 29 30.68 0.46 -11.68
CA ARG A 29 30.03 0.52 -10.36
C ARG A 29 30.09 1.93 -9.78
N LEU A 30 31.23 2.60 -9.91
CA LEU A 30 31.42 3.97 -9.45
C LEU A 30 30.54 4.95 -10.25
N THR A 31 30.49 4.83 -11.58
CA THR A 31 29.63 5.70 -12.40
C THR A 31 28.15 5.49 -12.11
N SER A 32 27.68 4.23 -11.98
CA SER A 32 26.30 3.92 -11.59
C SER A 32 25.96 4.47 -10.20
N ALA A 33 26.85 4.32 -9.22
CA ALA A 33 26.65 4.87 -7.88
C ALA A 33 26.61 6.41 -7.89
N SER A 34 27.49 7.05 -8.67
CA SER A 34 27.50 8.51 -8.81
C SER A 34 26.20 9.02 -9.42
N ILE A 35 25.72 8.40 -10.51
CA ILE A 35 24.45 8.78 -11.16
C ILE A 35 23.29 8.61 -10.18
N PHE A 36 23.23 7.48 -9.48
CA PHE A 36 22.22 7.22 -8.46
C PHE A 36 22.17 8.33 -7.41
N TRP A 37 23.29 8.60 -6.73
CA TRP A 37 23.35 9.63 -5.69
C TRP A 37 23.01 11.02 -6.22
N THR A 38 23.46 11.37 -7.42
CA THR A 38 23.08 12.66 -8.04
C THR A 38 21.58 12.74 -8.31
N SER A 39 20.96 11.70 -8.86
CA SER A 39 19.53 11.69 -9.17
C SER A 39 18.67 11.76 -7.90
N THR A 40 19.00 10.98 -6.88
CA THR A 40 18.30 10.97 -5.59
C THR A 40 18.46 12.30 -4.86
N THR A 41 19.67 12.89 -4.88
CA THR A 41 19.94 14.18 -4.23
C THR A 41 19.18 15.33 -4.90
N VAL A 42 19.14 15.36 -6.24
CA VAL A 42 18.39 16.39 -6.98
C VAL A 42 16.90 16.32 -6.64
N THR A 43 16.29 15.13 -6.71
CA THR A 43 14.87 14.96 -6.37
C THR A 43 14.59 15.27 -4.90
N PHE A 44 15.48 14.90 -3.98
CA PHE A 44 15.30 15.17 -2.55
C PHE A 44 15.42 16.66 -2.21
N LEU A 45 16.47 17.34 -2.67
CA LEU A 45 16.77 18.73 -2.31
C LEU A 45 15.85 19.74 -3.00
N PHE A 46 15.48 19.53 -4.26
CA PHE A 46 14.69 20.51 -5.01
C PHE A 46 13.18 20.27 -4.92
N ILE A 47 12.74 19.07 -4.50
CA ILE A 47 11.32 18.73 -4.49
C ILE A 47 10.88 18.22 -3.12
N CYS A 48 11.35 17.05 -2.68
CA CYS A 48 10.78 16.37 -1.51
C CYS A 48 10.93 17.16 -0.20
N ALA A 49 12.15 17.60 0.13
CA ALA A 49 12.40 18.33 1.37
C ALA A 49 11.72 19.71 1.41
N PRO A 50 11.81 20.54 0.35
CA PRO A 50 11.10 21.83 0.30
C PRO A 50 9.58 21.71 0.38
N GLN A 51 8.96 20.73 -0.29
CA GLN A 51 7.51 20.51 -0.22
C GLN A 51 7.06 20.00 1.15
N THR A 52 7.84 19.12 1.77
CA THR A 52 7.56 18.64 3.12
C THR A 52 7.67 19.77 4.14
N THR A 53 8.65 20.65 3.96
CA THR A 53 8.81 21.85 4.79
C THR A 53 7.62 22.79 4.61
N ASP A 54 7.18 22.99 3.36
CA ASP A 54 6.01 23.80 3.04
C ASP A 54 4.73 23.28 3.67
N LEU A 55 4.51 21.97 3.61
CA LEU A 55 3.38 21.30 4.26
C LEU A 55 3.39 21.56 5.77
N ILE A 56 4.54 21.46 6.44
CA ILE A 56 4.64 21.63 7.89
C ILE A 56 4.46 23.10 8.32
N LEU A 57 4.93 24.05 7.52
CA LEU A 57 4.98 25.46 7.90
C LEU A 57 3.74 26.26 7.46
N HIS A 58 3.14 25.94 6.32
CA HIS A 58 2.11 26.78 5.68
C HIS A 58 0.74 26.12 5.54
N SER A 59 0.57 24.81 5.78
CA SER A 59 -0.75 24.19 5.66
C SER A 59 -1.68 24.62 6.81
N THR A 60 -2.53 25.61 6.56
CA THR A 60 -3.50 26.11 7.54
C THR A 60 -4.90 25.55 7.27
N THR A 61 -5.20 25.28 6.01
CA THR A 61 -6.46 24.67 5.59
C THR A 61 -6.28 23.18 5.25
N LEU A 62 -7.33 22.40 5.51
CA LEU A 62 -7.38 21.00 5.11
C LEU A 62 -7.23 20.85 3.58
N ASP A 63 -7.63 21.88 2.84
CA ASP A 63 -7.63 21.81 1.39
C ASP A 63 -6.23 21.91 0.76
N GLU A 64 -5.44 22.88 1.23
CA GLU A 64 -4.02 23.04 0.88
C GLU A 64 -3.21 21.82 1.33
N ALA A 65 -3.50 21.28 2.52
CA ALA A 65 -2.83 20.09 3.04
C ALA A 65 -3.06 18.87 2.13
N ILE A 66 -4.29 18.65 1.66
CA ILE A 66 -4.60 17.55 0.73
C ILE A 66 -3.89 17.73 -0.61
N GLU A 67 -3.83 18.96 -1.14
CA GLU A 67 -3.17 19.22 -2.43
C GLU A 67 -1.66 18.97 -2.34
N ASN A 68 -0.99 19.49 -1.31
CA ASN A 68 0.43 19.25 -1.09
C ASN A 68 0.71 17.76 -0.85
N LEU A 69 -0.07 17.09 0.01
CA LEU A 69 0.07 15.67 0.29
C LEU A 69 -0.13 14.81 -0.98
N SER A 70 -1.05 15.20 -1.85
CA SER A 70 -1.33 14.53 -3.13
C SER A 70 -0.15 14.56 -4.09
N ILE A 71 0.71 15.56 -3.99
CA ILE A 71 1.93 15.70 -4.81
C ILE A 71 3.13 15.06 -4.11
N ASN A 72 3.30 15.32 -2.81
CA ASN A 72 4.45 14.89 -2.02
C ASN A 72 4.51 13.36 -1.84
N ILE A 73 3.37 12.70 -1.59
CA ILE A 73 3.32 11.24 -1.41
C ILE A 73 3.91 10.48 -2.63
N PRO A 74 3.48 10.74 -3.88
CA PRO A 74 4.10 10.13 -5.07
C PRO A 74 5.61 10.35 -5.19
N ILE A 75 6.11 11.52 -4.79
CA ILE A 75 7.55 11.84 -4.85
C ILE A 75 8.33 11.02 -3.82
N VAL A 76 7.82 10.93 -2.59
CA VAL A 76 8.41 10.06 -1.55
C VAL A 76 8.42 8.61 -2.02
N ILE A 77 7.31 8.10 -2.57
CA ILE A 77 7.27 6.73 -3.13
C ILE A 77 8.31 6.55 -4.22
N SER A 78 8.47 7.54 -5.12
CA SER A 78 9.46 7.46 -6.19
C SER A 78 10.88 7.29 -5.61
N LEU A 79 11.24 8.07 -4.59
CA LEU A 79 12.53 7.92 -3.89
C LEU A 79 12.68 6.54 -3.24
N VAL A 80 11.64 6.04 -2.56
CA VAL A 80 11.66 4.70 -1.95
C VAL A 80 11.78 3.62 -3.04
N LYS A 81 11.11 3.76 -4.20
CA LYS A 81 11.24 2.85 -5.34
C LYS A 81 12.67 2.80 -5.87
N GLN A 82 13.37 3.94 -5.99
CA GLN A 82 14.80 3.96 -6.37
C GLN A 82 15.65 3.20 -5.37
N LEU A 83 15.43 3.44 -4.07
CA LEU A 83 16.16 2.78 -2.99
C LEU A 83 15.93 1.26 -3.01
N VAL A 84 14.69 0.82 -3.20
CA VAL A 84 14.33 -0.60 -3.29
C VAL A 84 14.99 -1.26 -4.50
N LEU A 85 14.99 -0.61 -5.67
CA LEU A 85 15.70 -1.13 -6.86
C LEU A 85 17.20 -1.26 -6.62
N ARG A 86 17.81 -0.30 -5.91
CA ARG A 86 19.23 -0.33 -5.56
C ARG A 86 19.53 -1.41 -4.52
N TYR A 87 18.70 -1.54 -3.49
CA TYR A 87 18.84 -2.53 -2.42
C TYR A 87 18.74 -3.96 -2.95
N HIS A 88 17.74 -4.23 -3.81
CA HIS A 88 17.56 -5.55 -4.44
C HIS A 88 18.42 -5.76 -5.69
N GLY A 89 19.37 -4.87 -6.00
CA GLY A 89 20.12 -4.88 -7.26
C GLY A 89 20.77 -6.22 -7.60
N GLU A 90 21.34 -6.94 -6.62
CA GLU A 90 21.95 -8.26 -6.85
C GLU A 90 20.90 -9.33 -7.19
N ALA A 91 19.75 -9.34 -6.50
CA ALA A 91 18.65 -10.26 -6.78
C ALA A 91 18.04 -9.99 -8.16
N LEU A 92 17.82 -8.72 -8.50
CA LEU A 92 17.33 -8.28 -9.81
C LEU A 92 18.32 -8.62 -10.93
N ARG A 93 19.63 -8.58 -10.65
CA ARG A 93 20.67 -9.03 -11.59
C ARG A 93 20.55 -10.52 -11.88
N LEU A 94 20.30 -11.37 -10.87
CA LEU A 94 20.11 -12.81 -11.09
C LEU A 94 18.93 -13.08 -12.02
N LEU A 95 17.81 -12.39 -11.82
CA LEU A 95 16.66 -12.48 -12.72
C LEU A 95 17.01 -12.04 -14.15
N LEU A 96 17.76 -10.94 -14.31
CA LEU A 96 18.19 -10.47 -15.63
C LEU A 96 19.13 -11.46 -16.33
N VAL A 97 20.06 -12.09 -15.60
CA VAL A 97 20.94 -13.12 -16.15
C VAL A 97 20.13 -14.30 -16.67
N GLU A 98 19.10 -14.73 -15.94
CA GLU A 98 18.22 -15.80 -16.40
C GLU A 98 17.44 -15.42 -17.66
N ILE A 99 16.87 -14.20 -17.72
CA ILE A 99 16.25 -13.67 -18.94
C ILE A 99 17.24 -13.71 -20.12
N VAL A 100 18.46 -13.23 -19.92
CA VAL A 100 19.48 -13.20 -20.98
C VAL A 100 19.80 -14.60 -21.45
N ASN A 101 20.01 -15.55 -20.53
CA ASN A 101 20.28 -16.94 -20.86
C ASN A 101 19.15 -17.54 -21.69
N ASP A 102 17.90 -17.34 -21.29
CA ASP A 102 16.72 -17.84 -22.01
C ASP A 102 16.64 -17.31 -23.45
N TRP A 103 17.00 -16.04 -23.67
CA TRP A 103 17.02 -15.43 -25.01
C TRP A 103 18.22 -15.85 -25.87
N THR A 104 19.29 -16.36 -25.26
CA THR A 104 20.48 -16.84 -25.99
C THR A 104 20.39 -18.31 -26.39
N GLN A 105 19.48 -19.07 -25.77
CA GLN A 105 19.27 -20.47 -26.13
C GLN A 105 18.64 -20.59 -27.52
N THR A 106 19.07 -21.62 -28.27
CA THR A 106 18.46 -21.98 -29.56
C THR A 106 17.15 -22.73 -29.31
N LEU A 107 16.04 -22.02 -29.46
CA LEU A 107 14.70 -22.56 -29.22
C LEU A 107 14.03 -22.97 -30.54
N PRO A 108 13.19 -24.02 -30.54
CA PRO A 108 12.27 -24.30 -31.62
C PRO A 108 11.36 -23.09 -31.94
N GLU A 109 10.98 -22.92 -33.19
CA GLU A 109 10.12 -21.82 -33.64
C GLU A 109 8.80 -21.65 -32.82
N PRO A 110 8.03 -22.70 -32.44
CA PRO A 110 6.83 -22.50 -31.64
C PRO A 110 7.11 -21.92 -30.23
N GLU A 111 8.20 -22.34 -29.59
CA GLU A 111 8.63 -21.82 -28.29
C GLU A 111 9.10 -20.37 -28.41
N ARG A 112 9.89 -20.08 -29.44
CA ARG A 112 10.38 -18.74 -29.75
C ARG A 112 9.24 -17.75 -30.03
N LEU A 113 8.24 -18.15 -30.80
CA LEU A 113 7.05 -17.34 -31.08
C LEU A 113 6.27 -17.00 -29.80
N THR A 114 6.17 -17.97 -28.89
CA THR A 114 5.51 -17.82 -27.59
C THR A 114 6.25 -16.83 -26.68
N MET A 115 7.57 -16.94 -26.61
CA MET A 115 8.40 -15.95 -25.90
C MET A 115 8.28 -14.55 -26.53
N LEU A 116 8.28 -14.46 -27.87
CA LEU A 116 8.15 -13.19 -28.59
C LEU A 116 6.78 -12.53 -28.34
N LYS A 117 5.71 -13.32 -28.24
CA LYS A 117 4.36 -12.82 -27.90
C LYS A 117 4.36 -12.14 -26.54
N ASN A 118 4.92 -12.78 -25.52
CA ASN A 118 5.01 -12.23 -24.17
C ASN A 118 5.95 -11.01 -24.09
N ALA A 119 7.09 -11.04 -24.80
CA ALA A 119 7.97 -9.88 -24.90
C ALA A 119 7.30 -8.68 -25.58
N LYS A 120 6.53 -8.91 -26.66
CA LYS A 120 5.72 -7.88 -27.32
C LYS A 120 4.68 -7.29 -26.36
N MET A 121 4.02 -8.14 -25.58
CA MET A 121 3.04 -7.71 -24.59
C MET A 121 3.70 -6.85 -23.50
N SER A 122 4.80 -7.32 -22.93
CA SER A 122 5.59 -6.58 -21.95
C SER A 122 6.01 -5.22 -22.49
N ARG A 123 6.52 -5.17 -23.73
CA ARG A 123 6.95 -3.92 -24.35
C ARG A 123 5.81 -2.93 -24.57
N ARG A 124 4.65 -3.41 -25.04
CA ARG A 124 3.45 -2.58 -25.20
C ARG A 124 3.00 -1.99 -23.86
N LEU A 125 2.98 -2.82 -22.82
CA LEU A 125 2.63 -2.39 -21.46
C LEU A 125 3.63 -1.38 -20.91
N CYS A 126 4.94 -1.59 -21.12
CA CYS A 126 5.98 -0.64 -20.72
C CYS A 126 5.81 0.74 -21.39
N PHE A 127 5.57 0.76 -22.70
CA PHE A 127 5.29 2.00 -23.43
C PHE A 127 4.00 2.66 -22.95
N PHE A 128 2.94 1.89 -22.76
CA PHE A 128 1.67 2.40 -22.25
C PHE A 128 1.82 3.04 -20.86
N CYS A 129 2.48 2.36 -19.90
CA CYS A 129 2.77 2.91 -18.58
C CYS A 129 3.60 4.21 -18.65
N SER A 130 4.61 4.23 -19.52
CA SER A 130 5.49 5.40 -19.67
C SER A 130 4.73 6.58 -20.26
N ILE A 131 3.94 6.35 -21.33
CA ILE A 131 3.09 7.37 -21.96
C ILE A 131 2.10 7.93 -20.93
N LEU A 132 1.43 7.05 -20.18
CA LEU A 132 0.48 7.44 -19.15
C LEU A 132 1.14 8.32 -18.07
N ALA A 133 2.36 7.99 -17.64
CA ALA A 133 3.13 8.80 -16.70
C ALA A 133 3.57 10.16 -17.28
N TYR A 134 3.97 10.20 -18.56
CA TYR A 134 4.31 11.47 -19.23
C TYR A 134 3.09 12.36 -19.46
N ILE A 135 1.91 11.80 -19.75
CA ILE A 135 0.66 12.57 -19.84
C ILE A 135 0.35 13.20 -18.48
N MET A 136 0.49 12.44 -17.39
CA MET A 136 0.30 12.96 -16.03
C MET A 136 1.31 14.08 -15.71
N MET A 137 2.56 13.95 -16.13
CA MET A 137 3.58 15.00 -16.01
C MET A 137 3.17 16.29 -16.73
N VAL A 138 2.79 16.18 -18.00
CA VAL A 138 2.41 17.34 -18.82
C VAL A 138 1.17 18.00 -18.24
N ALA A 139 0.19 17.22 -17.79
CA ALA A 139 -1.00 17.75 -17.12
C ALA A 139 -0.62 18.51 -15.83
N PHE A 140 0.28 17.96 -15.02
CA PHE A 140 0.77 18.61 -13.80
C PHE A 140 1.50 19.92 -14.10
N ILE A 141 2.47 19.90 -15.02
CA ILE A 141 3.23 21.10 -15.40
C ILE A 141 2.28 22.16 -15.98
N SER A 142 1.32 21.77 -16.81
CA SER A 142 0.34 22.70 -17.39
C SER A 142 -0.53 23.36 -16.32
N LEU A 143 -0.97 22.59 -15.32
CA LEU A 143 -1.72 23.11 -14.19
C LEU A 143 -0.88 24.13 -13.39
N GLN A 144 0.37 23.79 -13.07
CA GLN A 144 1.24 24.67 -12.29
C GLN A 144 1.60 25.96 -13.03
N ILE A 145 1.91 25.88 -14.33
CA ILE A 145 2.12 27.08 -15.16
C ILE A 145 0.86 27.94 -15.17
N TYR A 146 -0.32 27.34 -15.36
CA TYR A 146 -1.59 28.08 -15.36
C TYR A 146 -1.81 28.81 -14.03
N LEU A 147 -1.69 28.11 -12.90
CA LEU A 147 -1.87 28.69 -11.56
C LEU A 147 -0.87 29.83 -11.31
N ASN A 148 0.39 29.65 -11.71
CA ASN A 148 1.43 30.67 -11.58
C ASN A 148 1.16 31.89 -12.46
N THR A 149 0.64 31.72 -13.68
CA THR A 149 0.26 32.85 -14.54
C THR A 149 -0.99 33.58 -14.06
N ALA A 150 -1.96 32.87 -13.49
CA ALA A 150 -3.18 33.46 -12.94
C ALA A 150 -2.89 34.29 -11.68
N ASN A 151 -1.91 33.87 -10.88
CA ASN A 151 -1.49 34.54 -9.64
C ASN A 151 -0.31 35.51 -9.83
N ALA A 152 0.18 35.67 -11.07
CA ALA A 152 1.31 36.56 -11.36
C ALA A 152 0.90 38.03 -11.17
N SER A 153 1.67 38.76 -10.38
CA SER A 153 1.58 40.22 -10.24
C SER A 153 2.85 40.87 -10.84
N GLU A 154 2.80 42.16 -11.19
CA GLU A 154 3.90 42.88 -11.90
C GLU A 154 5.29 42.80 -11.23
N VAL A 155 5.37 42.37 -9.96
CA VAL A 155 6.59 42.34 -9.14
C VAL A 155 7.12 40.91 -8.89
N ASP A 156 6.36 39.85 -9.20
CA ASP A 156 6.76 38.45 -8.91
C ASP A 156 7.18 37.71 -10.20
N LEU A 157 8.33 37.01 -10.19
CA LEU A 157 8.94 36.35 -11.36
C LEU A 157 8.15 35.13 -11.90
N GLY A 158 6.89 34.96 -11.50
CA GLY A 158 6.10 33.74 -11.66
C GLY A 158 6.41 32.73 -10.55
N GLY A 159 5.40 31.95 -10.13
CA GLY A 159 5.59 30.95 -9.08
C GLY A 159 6.52 29.79 -9.48
N LEU A 160 6.97 29.03 -8.48
CA LEU A 160 7.76 27.80 -8.68
C LEU A 160 6.92 26.69 -9.32
N LEU A 161 7.56 25.70 -9.96
CA LEU A 161 6.86 24.57 -10.56
C LEU A 161 6.18 23.69 -9.50
N HIS A 162 6.83 23.53 -8.36
CA HIS A 162 6.26 22.92 -7.17
C HIS A 162 6.19 23.99 -6.08
N PRO A 163 4.99 24.30 -5.55
CA PRO A 163 4.86 25.15 -4.37
C PRO A 163 5.66 24.55 -3.22
N ALA A 164 6.65 25.31 -2.73
CA ALA A 164 7.61 24.81 -1.77
C ALA A 164 8.35 25.95 -1.05
N THR A 165 8.75 25.68 0.20
CA THR A 165 9.50 26.61 1.02
C THR A 165 10.99 26.26 1.00
N PHE A 166 11.83 27.20 0.57
CA PHE A 166 13.28 27.08 0.53
C PHE A 166 13.94 27.97 1.61
N PRO A 167 15.15 27.61 2.09
CA PRO A 167 15.88 28.40 3.09
C PRO A 167 16.49 29.71 2.53
N TYR A 168 16.27 30.01 1.25
CA TYR A 168 16.75 31.20 0.56
C TYR A 168 15.62 31.86 -0.24
N ASP A 169 15.79 33.12 -0.61
CA ASP A 169 14.80 33.92 -1.32
C ASP A 169 14.70 33.49 -2.80
N THR A 170 13.69 32.68 -3.10
CA THR A 170 13.41 32.14 -4.44
C THR A 170 12.83 33.16 -5.41
N LYS A 171 12.46 34.37 -4.95
CA LYS A 171 11.92 35.43 -5.81
C LYS A 171 13.01 36.26 -6.50
N LYS A 172 14.28 36.10 -6.11
CA LYS A 172 15.40 36.86 -6.65
C LYS A 172 16.18 36.04 -7.69
N SER A 173 16.48 36.65 -8.84
CA SER A 173 17.45 36.10 -9.80
C SER A 173 18.87 36.15 -9.18
N PRO A 174 19.72 35.10 -9.33
CA PRO A 174 19.54 33.89 -10.15
C PRO A 174 18.92 32.68 -9.41
N TYR A 175 18.50 32.84 -8.15
CA TYR A 175 18.01 31.73 -7.31
C TYR A 175 16.69 31.14 -7.82
N PHE A 176 15.83 31.98 -8.40
CA PHE A 176 14.59 31.57 -9.04
C PHE A 176 14.86 30.57 -10.17
N GLU A 177 15.70 30.94 -11.13
CA GLU A 177 15.97 30.17 -12.34
C GLU A 177 16.67 28.83 -12.01
N ILE A 178 17.61 28.85 -11.05
CA ILE A 178 18.28 27.64 -10.57
C ILE A 178 17.26 26.68 -9.92
N THR A 179 16.38 27.21 -9.06
CA THR A 179 15.38 26.40 -8.35
C THR A 179 14.36 25.82 -9.33
N TRP A 180 13.90 26.62 -10.29
CA TRP A 180 12.96 26.19 -11.31
C TRP A 180 13.54 25.07 -12.19
N ILE A 181 14.77 25.23 -12.67
CA ILE A 181 15.47 24.20 -13.45
C ILE A 181 15.68 22.93 -12.61
N GLY A 182 16.05 23.09 -11.33
CA GLY A 182 16.19 21.98 -10.39
C GLY A 182 14.89 21.19 -10.17
N GLN A 183 13.77 21.90 -9.97
CA GLN A 183 12.45 21.30 -9.84
C GLN A 183 11.98 20.61 -11.13
N PHE A 184 12.25 21.20 -12.30
CA PHE A 184 11.93 20.60 -13.59
C PHE A 184 12.72 19.29 -13.81
N MET A 185 14.04 19.32 -13.58
CA MET A 185 14.89 18.14 -13.69
C MET A 185 14.47 17.06 -12.67
N GLY A 186 14.21 17.44 -11.42
CA GLY A 186 13.74 16.53 -10.39
C GLY A 186 12.39 15.90 -10.73
N THR A 187 11.49 16.63 -11.41
CA THR A 187 10.19 16.13 -11.84
C THR A 187 10.35 15.04 -12.89
N ILE A 188 11.20 15.28 -13.90
CA ILE A 188 11.53 14.27 -14.92
C ILE A 188 12.11 13.01 -14.27
N LEU A 189 13.10 13.18 -13.38
CA LEU A 189 13.72 12.06 -12.65
C LEU A 189 12.70 11.27 -11.81
N THR A 190 11.78 11.97 -11.14
CA THR A 190 10.72 11.37 -10.32
C THR A 190 9.80 10.49 -11.16
N ILE A 191 9.42 10.94 -12.35
CA ILE A 191 8.53 10.20 -13.26
C ILE A 191 9.22 9.00 -13.89
N ILE A 192 10.48 9.16 -14.33
CA ILE A 192 11.28 8.04 -14.83
C ILE A 192 11.40 6.98 -13.73
N SER A 193 11.70 7.39 -12.51
CA SER A 193 11.82 6.51 -11.34
C SER A 193 10.54 5.79 -10.97
N TYR A 194 9.42 6.52 -10.94
CA TYR A 194 8.14 5.95 -10.62
C TYR A 194 7.74 4.90 -11.66
N SER A 195 7.84 5.25 -12.95
CA SER A 195 7.46 4.35 -14.05
C SER A 195 8.40 3.18 -14.25
N CYS A 196 9.72 3.35 -14.09
CA CYS A 196 10.69 2.29 -14.39
C CYS A 196 10.58 1.10 -13.43
N PHE A 197 10.22 1.34 -12.16
CA PHE A 197 9.96 0.29 -11.20
C PHE A 197 8.86 -0.65 -11.69
N ASP A 198 7.78 -0.06 -12.18
CA ASP A 198 6.54 -0.75 -12.54
C ASP A 198 6.71 -1.51 -13.86
N THR A 199 7.38 -0.87 -14.83
CA THR A 199 7.71 -1.51 -16.10
C THR A 199 8.71 -2.64 -15.92
N PHE A 200 9.64 -2.53 -14.97
CA PHE A 200 10.60 -3.58 -14.67
C PHE A 200 9.94 -4.78 -13.99
N PHE A 201 9.07 -4.54 -13.01
CA PHE A 201 8.21 -5.57 -12.42
C PHE A 201 7.41 -6.33 -13.49
N ALA A 202 6.70 -5.59 -14.35
CA ALA A 202 5.88 -6.19 -15.40
C ALA A 202 6.70 -7.01 -16.40
N THR A 203 7.93 -6.58 -16.73
CA THR A 203 8.83 -7.36 -17.60
C THR A 203 9.24 -8.68 -17.00
N PHE A 204 9.59 -8.73 -15.71
CA PHE A 204 9.92 -9.99 -15.06
C PHE A 204 8.74 -10.95 -15.03
N VAL A 205 7.57 -10.47 -14.61
CA VAL A 205 6.38 -11.32 -14.52
C VAL A 205 5.95 -11.82 -15.90
N LEU A 206 5.93 -10.95 -16.93
CA LEU A 206 5.54 -11.37 -18.27
C LEU A 206 6.59 -12.27 -18.96
N HIS A 207 7.88 -12.13 -18.63
CA HIS A 207 8.89 -13.11 -19.06
C HIS A 207 8.62 -14.47 -18.42
N LEU A 208 8.36 -14.49 -17.11
CA LEU A 208 7.97 -15.70 -16.39
C LEU A 208 6.71 -16.34 -17.01
N CYS A 209 5.67 -15.56 -17.30
CA CYS A 209 4.48 -16.02 -18.03
C CYS A 209 4.86 -16.70 -19.35
N GLY A 210 5.74 -16.07 -20.15
CA GLY A 210 6.21 -16.64 -21.41
C GLY A 210 6.96 -17.96 -21.25
N GLN A 211 7.78 -18.09 -20.20
CA GLN A 211 8.46 -19.35 -19.89
C GLN A 211 7.49 -20.45 -19.44
N LEU A 212 6.46 -20.11 -18.66
CA LEU A 212 5.40 -21.04 -18.28
C LEU A 212 4.59 -21.50 -19.51
N SER A 213 4.30 -20.60 -20.45
CA SER A 213 3.65 -20.97 -21.72
C SER A 213 4.52 -21.91 -22.57
N VAL A 214 5.83 -21.69 -22.61
CA VAL A 214 6.78 -22.61 -23.28
C VAL A 214 6.78 -23.98 -22.61
N LEU A 215 6.73 -24.01 -21.28
CA LEU A 215 6.64 -25.27 -20.53
C LEU A 215 5.34 -26.02 -20.81
N GLN A 216 4.23 -25.31 -20.97
CA GLN A 216 2.93 -25.87 -21.37
C GLN A 216 3.00 -26.52 -22.77
N LEU A 217 3.67 -25.89 -23.74
CA LEU A 217 3.89 -26.48 -25.07
C LEU A 217 4.71 -27.77 -24.98
N ASN A 218 5.81 -27.73 -24.23
CA ASN A 218 6.67 -28.90 -24.00
C ASN A 218 5.93 -30.06 -23.31
N LEU A 219 5.01 -29.74 -22.39
CA LEU A 219 4.13 -30.74 -21.78
C LEU A 219 3.21 -31.38 -22.83
N LYS A 220 2.51 -30.60 -23.65
CA LYS A 220 1.58 -31.13 -24.66
C LYS A 220 2.23 -32.12 -25.64
N GLU A 221 3.48 -31.86 -26.03
CA GLU A 221 4.26 -32.76 -26.91
C GLU A 221 4.83 -34.01 -26.19
N LEU A 222 4.78 -34.04 -24.86
CA LEU A 222 5.38 -35.09 -24.06
C LEU A 222 4.67 -36.44 -24.24
N ALA A 223 3.36 -36.43 -24.45
CA ALA A 223 2.56 -37.64 -24.66
C ALA A 223 2.93 -38.37 -25.97
N GLU A 224 3.12 -37.63 -27.07
CA GLU A 224 3.57 -38.21 -28.33
C GLU A 224 4.98 -38.80 -28.23
N THR A 225 5.86 -38.10 -27.50
CA THR A 225 7.22 -38.57 -27.21
C THR A 225 7.20 -39.88 -26.41
N ALA A 226 6.27 -39.99 -25.45
CA ALA A 226 6.12 -41.16 -24.59
C ALA A 226 5.73 -42.44 -25.33
N LYS A 227 5.05 -42.32 -26.48
CA LYS A 227 4.66 -43.44 -27.37
C LYS A 227 5.86 -43.99 -28.16
N ARG A 228 6.86 -43.16 -28.44
CA ARG A 228 8.02 -43.52 -29.29
C ARG A 228 9.18 -44.12 -28.50
N ASP A 229 9.53 -43.52 -27.37
CA ASP A 229 10.72 -43.92 -26.58
C ASP A 229 10.54 -43.63 -25.08
N VAL A 230 10.91 -44.61 -24.25
CA VAL A 230 10.86 -44.51 -22.78
C VAL A 230 11.95 -43.61 -22.22
N THR A 231 13.17 -43.70 -22.75
CA THR A 231 14.33 -42.94 -22.26
C THR A 231 14.19 -41.45 -22.59
N LEU A 232 13.74 -41.15 -23.81
CA LEU A 232 13.46 -39.79 -24.27
C LEU A 232 12.36 -39.12 -23.44
N PHE A 233 11.30 -39.86 -23.08
CA PHE A 233 10.24 -39.36 -22.19
C PHE A 233 10.78 -38.96 -20.81
N GLN A 234 11.60 -39.81 -20.18
CA GLN A 234 12.16 -39.53 -18.86
C GLN A 234 13.08 -38.30 -18.89
N ASN A 235 13.92 -38.19 -19.92
CA ASN A 235 14.80 -37.04 -20.11
C ASN A 235 14.01 -35.74 -20.33
N ARG A 236 12.99 -35.75 -21.20
CA ARG A 236 12.14 -34.57 -21.43
C ARG A 236 11.34 -34.18 -20.19
N LEU A 237 10.74 -35.15 -19.49
CA LEU A 237 10.01 -34.87 -18.26
C LEU A 237 10.92 -34.33 -17.17
N GLY A 238 12.14 -34.88 -17.03
CA GLY A 238 13.15 -34.38 -16.11
C GLY A 238 13.53 -32.92 -16.41
N PHE A 239 13.71 -32.57 -17.68
CA PHE A 239 13.93 -31.19 -18.12
C PHE A 239 12.76 -30.27 -17.74
N ILE A 240 11.52 -30.68 -18.03
CA ILE A 240 10.30 -29.92 -17.70
C ILE A 240 10.20 -29.66 -16.20
N VAL A 241 10.40 -30.70 -15.37
CA VAL A 241 10.31 -30.58 -13.90
C VAL A 241 11.42 -29.70 -13.35
N ASN A 242 12.66 -29.83 -13.84
CA ASN A 242 13.75 -28.98 -13.41
C ASN A 242 13.50 -27.52 -13.79
N ARG A 243 13.06 -27.27 -15.03
CA ARG A 243 12.74 -25.92 -15.51
C ARG A 243 11.60 -25.30 -14.72
N HIS A 244 10.54 -26.05 -14.41
CA HIS A 244 9.46 -25.60 -13.53
C HIS A 244 9.96 -25.13 -12.16
N ASN A 245 10.90 -25.87 -11.56
CA ASN A 245 11.48 -25.51 -10.26
C ASN A 245 12.37 -24.26 -10.34
N GLU A 246 13.11 -24.07 -11.43
CA GLU A 246 13.86 -22.84 -11.69
C GLU A 246 12.92 -21.63 -11.81
N LEU A 247 11.87 -21.75 -12.62
CA LEU A 247 10.86 -20.70 -12.78
C LEU A 247 10.12 -20.39 -11.46
N TYR A 248 9.91 -21.39 -10.61
CA TYR A 248 9.34 -21.18 -9.28
C TYR A 248 10.27 -20.35 -8.39
N ARG A 249 11.58 -20.61 -8.44
CA ARG A 249 12.58 -19.78 -7.73
C ARG A 249 12.63 -18.37 -8.30
N PHE A 250 12.54 -18.21 -9.61
CA PHE A 250 12.43 -16.91 -10.27
C PHE A 250 11.22 -16.11 -9.74
N ALA A 251 10.05 -16.76 -9.63
CA ALA A 251 8.84 -16.15 -9.06
C ALA A 251 9.02 -15.71 -7.60
N ILE A 252 9.65 -16.54 -6.75
CA ILE A 252 9.94 -16.20 -5.35
C ILE A 252 10.86 -14.97 -5.26
N ILE A 253 11.89 -14.91 -6.10
CA ILE A 253 12.83 -13.77 -6.09
C ILE A 253 12.08 -12.49 -6.49
N ILE A 254 11.21 -12.53 -7.50
CA ILE A 254 10.34 -11.38 -7.84
C ILE A 254 9.48 -11.00 -6.63
N GLU A 255 8.77 -11.97 -6.04
CA GLU A 255 7.88 -11.70 -4.92
C GLU A 255 8.62 -11.04 -3.76
N ASN A 256 9.81 -11.53 -3.40
CA ASN A 256 10.61 -10.97 -2.31
C ASN A 256 11.15 -9.56 -2.61
N CYS A 257 11.41 -9.21 -3.87
CA CYS A 257 11.89 -7.88 -4.23
C CYS A 257 10.77 -6.83 -4.28
N PHE A 258 9.54 -7.24 -4.61
CA PHE A 258 8.46 -6.31 -4.96
C PHE A 258 7.28 -6.31 -3.96
N ASN A 259 7.08 -7.35 -3.13
CA ASN A 259 5.85 -7.54 -2.34
C ASN A 259 5.48 -6.36 -1.42
N LEU A 260 6.44 -5.79 -0.70
CA LEU A 260 6.22 -4.77 0.31
C LEU A 260 5.98 -3.42 -0.36
N MET A 261 6.71 -3.15 -1.45
CA MET A 261 6.48 -1.96 -2.26
C MET A 261 5.10 -2.00 -2.91
N LEU A 262 4.66 -3.16 -3.41
CA LEU A 262 3.31 -3.34 -3.96
C LEU A 262 2.24 -3.08 -2.90
N LEU A 263 2.45 -3.47 -1.63
CA LEU A 263 1.55 -3.13 -0.52
C LEU A 263 1.45 -1.63 -0.29
N GLY A 264 2.58 -0.95 -0.13
CA GLY A 264 2.61 0.50 0.04
C GLY A 264 1.94 1.22 -1.14
N GLN A 265 2.28 0.81 -2.37
CA GLN A 265 1.72 1.36 -3.59
C GLN A 265 0.20 1.22 -3.65
N THR A 266 -0.34 0.03 -3.36
CA THR A 266 -1.80 -0.21 -3.41
C THR A 266 -2.56 0.60 -2.35
N LEU A 267 -2.05 0.66 -1.11
CA LEU A 267 -2.66 1.46 -0.05
C LEU A 267 -2.68 2.95 -0.43
N ILE A 268 -1.56 3.45 -0.93
CA ILE A 268 -1.43 4.85 -1.31
C ILE A 268 -2.32 5.17 -2.52
N SER A 269 -2.33 4.34 -3.56
CA SER A 269 -3.20 4.53 -4.71
C SER A 269 -4.69 4.53 -4.33
N THR A 270 -5.08 3.73 -3.33
CA THR A 270 -6.45 3.73 -2.78
C THR A 270 -6.79 5.07 -2.14
N ILE A 271 -5.90 5.58 -1.26
CA ILE A 271 -6.08 6.88 -0.60
C ILE A 271 -6.13 8.01 -1.63
N MET A 272 -5.18 8.02 -2.57
CA MET A 272 -5.08 9.02 -3.64
C MET A 272 -6.31 9.02 -4.53
N PHE A 273 -6.82 7.85 -4.92
CA PHE A 273 -8.06 7.75 -5.67
C PHE A 273 -9.24 8.36 -4.91
N CYS A 274 -9.36 8.10 -3.60
CA CYS A 274 -10.42 8.68 -2.78
C CYS A 274 -10.31 10.22 -2.69
N LEU A 275 -9.12 10.74 -2.39
CA LEU A 275 -8.88 12.18 -2.20
C LEU A 275 -9.08 12.96 -3.51
N THR A 276 -8.51 12.48 -4.60
CA THR A 276 -8.64 13.11 -5.92
C THR A 276 -10.02 12.93 -6.53
N GLY A 277 -10.70 11.81 -6.26
CA GLY A 277 -12.10 11.62 -6.61
C GLY A 277 -13.02 12.60 -5.87
N TYR A 278 -12.74 12.86 -4.59
CA TYR A 278 -13.47 13.85 -3.80
C TYR A 278 -13.26 15.25 -4.38
N ARG A 279 -12.01 15.63 -4.68
CA ARG A 279 -11.67 16.90 -5.35
C ARG A 279 -12.38 17.05 -6.69
N LEU A 280 -12.38 16.00 -7.50
CA LEU A 280 -13.05 15.99 -8.80
C LEU A 280 -14.55 16.27 -8.64
N ILE A 281 -15.25 15.50 -7.82
CA ILE A 281 -16.71 15.62 -7.67
C ILE A 281 -17.10 16.96 -7.04
N THR A 282 -16.35 17.40 -6.03
CA THR A 282 -16.60 18.69 -5.38
C THR A 282 -16.37 19.87 -6.32
N SER A 283 -15.36 19.82 -7.18
CA SER A 283 -15.09 20.85 -8.20
C SER A 283 -16.13 20.89 -9.33
N MET A 284 -16.90 19.81 -9.51
CA MET A 284 -17.96 19.70 -10.52
C MET A 284 -19.33 20.10 -9.96
N GLY A 285 -19.56 19.92 -8.66
CA GLY A 285 -20.84 20.17 -7.99
C GLY A 285 -21.03 21.59 -7.44
N SER A 286 -19.96 22.38 -7.28
CA SER A 286 -20.08 23.81 -6.96
C SER A 286 -20.57 24.56 -8.20
N HIS A 287 -21.75 25.19 -8.10
CA HIS A 287 -22.29 26.12 -9.11
C HIS A 287 -21.49 27.44 -9.20
N GLU A 288 -20.45 27.62 -8.39
CA GLU A 288 -19.54 28.76 -8.43
C GLU A 288 -18.39 28.52 -9.43
N GLU A 289 -18.12 29.54 -10.24
CA GLU A 289 -17.23 29.55 -11.41
C GLU A 289 -15.72 29.45 -11.09
N ASP A 290 -15.33 29.08 -9.87
CA ASP A 290 -13.98 29.33 -9.37
C ASP A 290 -12.91 28.29 -9.77
N VAL A 291 -13.29 27.08 -10.19
CA VAL A 291 -12.29 26.06 -10.61
C VAL A 291 -12.06 26.10 -12.13
N PRO A 292 -10.86 26.46 -12.59
CA PRO A 292 -10.53 26.59 -14.02
C PRO A 292 -10.63 25.24 -14.75
N ILE A 293 -10.94 25.28 -16.05
CA ILE A 293 -11.06 24.08 -16.91
C ILE A 293 -9.79 23.20 -16.84
N VAL A 294 -8.61 23.83 -16.74
CA VAL A 294 -7.31 23.14 -16.61
C VAL A 294 -7.24 22.30 -15.33
N GLY A 295 -7.73 22.83 -14.20
CA GLY A 295 -7.79 22.10 -12.92
C GLY A 295 -8.74 20.90 -12.97
N LYS A 296 -9.92 21.07 -13.56
CA LYS A 296 -10.88 19.97 -13.75
C LYS A 296 -10.29 18.86 -14.62
N ALA A 297 -9.64 19.23 -15.73
CA ALA A 297 -8.97 18.28 -16.61
C ALA A 297 -7.84 17.50 -15.90
N PHE A 298 -7.04 18.19 -15.07
CA PHE A 298 -6.00 17.55 -14.25
C PHE A 298 -6.57 16.49 -13.31
N PHE A 299 -7.63 16.79 -12.56
CA PHE A 299 -8.24 15.82 -11.64
C PHE A 299 -8.81 14.60 -12.38
N ILE A 300 -9.44 14.80 -13.54
CA ILE A 300 -9.92 13.69 -14.39
C ILE A 300 -8.75 12.80 -14.83
N ILE A 301 -7.68 13.40 -15.36
CA ILE A 301 -6.48 12.68 -15.80
C ILE A 301 -5.87 11.91 -14.62
N HIS A 302 -5.80 12.53 -13.43
CA HIS A 302 -5.22 11.90 -12.24
C HIS A 302 -6.02 10.69 -11.75
N VAL A 303 -7.35 10.78 -11.74
CA VAL A 303 -8.23 9.66 -11.36
C VAL A 303 -8.06 8.51 -12.35
N ILE A 304 -8.10 8.79 -13.66
CA ILE A 304 -7.90 7.79 -14.72
C ILE A 304 -6.51 7.15 -14.60
N TYR A 305 -5.47 7.97 -14.40
CA TYR A 305 -4.10 7.52 -14.19
C TYR A 305 -4.02 6.52 -13.04
N THR A 306 -4.56 6.87 -11.88
CA THR A 306 -4.50 6.05 -10.67
C THR A 306 -5.23 4.71 -10.84
N MET A 307 -6.39 4.72 -11.50
CA MET A 307 -7.14 3.49 -11.81
C MET A 307 -6.39 2.57 -12.77
N LEU A 308 -5.91 3.11 -13.90
CA LEU A 308 -5.18 2.33 -14.91
C LEU A 308 -3.86 1.79 -14.35
N HIS A 309 -3.18 2.57 -13.52
CA HIS A 309 -1.93 2.16 -12.87
C HIS A 309 -2.13 0.93 -11.97
N LEU A 310 -3.15 0.93 -11.10
CA LEU A 310 -3.47 -0.21 -10.26
C LEU A 310 -3.95 -1.42 -11.08
N TYR A 311 -4.77 -1.17 -12.11
CA TYR A 311 -5.26 -2.21 -13.01
C TYR A 311 -4.11 -2.99 -13.67
N ILE A 312 -3.04 -2.30 -14.08
CA ILE A 312 -1.90 -2.94 -14.75
C ILE A 312 -1.20 -3.97 -13.86
N TYR A 313 -0.97 -3.69 -12.58
CA TYR A 313 -0.40 -4.69 -11.67
C TYR A 313 -1.30 -5.92 -11.53
N CYS A 314 -2.59 -5.69 -11.37
CA CYS A 314 -3.57 -6.75 -11.19
C CYS A 314 -3.72 -7.59 -12.48
N TYR A 315 -3.68 -6.95 -13.65
CA TYR A 315 -3.69 -7.62 -14.95
C TYR A 315 -2.45 -8.51 -15.15
N VAL A 316 -1.27 -8.02 -14.79
CA VAL A 316 -0.02 -8.79 -14.88
C VAL A 316 -0.04 -9.96 -13.90
N GLY A 317 -0.53 -9.77 -12.68
CA GLY A 317 -0.72 -10.84 -11.68
C GLY A 317 -1.72 -11.90 -12.15
N GLU A 318 -2.85 -11.48 -12.71
CA GLU A 318 -3.86 -12.38 -13.28
C GLU A 318 -3.29 -13.20 -14.44
N THR A 319 -2.51 -12.57 -15.32
CA THR A 319 -1.85 -13.26 -16.43
C THR A 319 -0.91 -14.35 -15.90
N LEU A 320 -0.14 -14.07 -14.83
CA LEU A 320 0.71 -15.07 -14.20
C LEU A 320 -0.09 -16.23 -13.61
N LEU A 321 -1.21 -15.93 -12.93
CA LEU A 321 -2.09 -16.93 -12.35
C LEU A 321 -2.65 -17.88 -13.43
N VAL A 322 -3.09 -17.33 -14.57
CA VAL A 322 -3.60 -18.08 -15.71
C VAL A 322 -2.51 -18.97 -16.31
N GLU A 323 -1.33 -18.42 -16.62
CA GLU A 323 -0.24 -19.21 -17.23
C GLU A 323 0.31 -20.27 -16.26
N SER A 324 0.30 -20.01 -14.95
CA SER A 324 0.74 -20.99 -13.97
C SER A 324 -0.25 -22.16 -13.83
N THR A 325 -1.56 -21.88 -13.77
CA THR A 325 -2.57 -22.93 -13.69
C THR A 325 -2.71 -23.71 -15.00
N GLY A 326 -2.39 -23.07 -16.13
CA GLY A 326 -2.31 -23.69 -17.47
C GLY A 326 -1.35 -24.89 -17.56
N ILE A 327 -0.35 -24.99 -16.69
CA ILE A 327 0.56 -26.14 -16.62
C ILE A 327 -0.19 -27.41 -16.22
N ALA A 328 -1.06 -27.32 -15.22
CA ALA A 328 -1.85 -28.47 -14.77
C ALA A 328 -2.81 -28.95 -15.87
N PHE A 329 -3.45 -28.02 -16.57
CA PHE A 329 -4.33 -28.33 -17.71
C PHE A 329 -3.55 -28.93 -18.87
N SER A 330 -2.39 -28.38 -19.23
CA SER A 330 -1.55 -28.91 -20.31
C SER A 330 -1.03 -30.32 -20.02
N ALA A 331 -0.68 -30.61 -18.75
CA ALA A 331 -0.30 -31.95 -18.33
C ALA A 331 -1.50 -32.92 -18.29
N TYR A 332 -2.71 -32.42 -18.04
CA TYR A 332 -3.95 -33.21 -18.10
C TYR A 332 -4.39 -33.52 -19.54
N ASP A 333 -4.18 -32.58 -20.47
CA ASP A 333 -4.49 -32.73 -21.90
C ASP A 333 -3.49 -33.62 -22.65
N CYS A 334 -2.33 -33.88 -22.05
CA CYS A 334 -1.51 -35.01 -22.48
C CYS A 334 -2.37 -36.27 -22.33
N GLU A 335 -2.49 -37.13 -23.34
CA GLU A 335 -3.25 -38.38 -23.27
C GLU A 335 -2.63 -39.39 -22.26
N TRP A 336 -2.51 -39.00 -21.00
CA TRP A 336 -1.75 -39.66 -19.95
C TRP A 336 -2.36 -41.01 -19.56
N TYR A 337 -3.67 -41.15 -19.77
CA TYR A 337 -4.42 -42.39 -19.61
C TYR A 337 -4.02 -43.47 -20.63
N ASN A 338 -3.42 -43.09 -21.76
CA ASN A 338 -2.86 -44.03 -22.74
C ASN A 338 -1.42 -44.44 -22.41
N LEU A 339 -0.81 -43.89 -21.35
CA LEU A 339 0.58 -44.17 -20.97
C LEU A 339 0.67 -45.34 -19.99
N PRO A 340 1.82 -46.07 -19.99
CA PRO A 340 2.10 -47.06 -18.95
C PRO A 340 1.93 -46.49 -17.54
N PRO A 341 1.45 -47.26 -16.56
CA PRO A 341 1.10 -46.77 -15.22
C PRO A 341 2.20 -45.94 -14.53
N LYS A 342 3.47 -46.37 -14.67
CA LYS A 342 4.62 -45.64 -14.11
C LYS A 342 4.79 -44.24 -14.72
N LYS A 343 4.56 -44.08 -16.03
CA LYS A 343 4.67 -42.78 -16.73
C LYS A 343 3.48 -41.88 -16.40
N ALA A 344 2.28 -42.45 -16.37
CA ALA A 344 1.06 -41.75 -15.97
C ALA A 344 1.17 -41.19 -14.54
N MET A 345 1.71 -41.98 -13.60
CA MET A 345 1.94 -41.54 -12.22
C MET A 345 2.86 -40.31 -12.14
N CYS A 346 3.93 -40.25 -12.94
CA CYS A 346 4.81 -39.08 -12.96
C CYS A 346 4.07 -37.81 -13.44
N LEU A 347 3.19 -37.91 -14.44
CA LEU A 347 2.36 -36.77 -14.87
C LEU A 347 1.34 -36.37 -13.82
N MET A 348 0.75 -37.32 -13.09
CA MET A 348 -0.15 -37.01 -11.98
C MET A 348 0.57 -36.18 -10.89
N ILE A 349 1.84 -36.49 -10.60
CA ILE A 349 2.64 -35.69 -9.65
C ILE A 349 2.82 -34.25 -10.17
N VAL A 350 3.09 -34.07 -11.47
CA VAL A 350 3.18 -32.74 -12.10
C VAL A 350 1.86 -31.98 -11.96
N ILE A 351 0.73 -32.62 -12.26
CA ILE A 351 -0.60 -32.01 -12.12
C ILE A 351 -0.85 -31.59 -10.67
N CYS A 352 -0.57 -32.46 -9.70
CA CYS A 352 -0.72 -32.15 -8.28
C CYS A 352 0.15 -30.96 -7.85
N ARG A 353 1.41 -30.90 -8.32
CA ARG A 353 2.32 -29.78 -8.00
C ARG A 353 1.90 -28.47 -8.65
N ALA A 354 1.43 -28.52 -9.89
CA ALA A 354 1.01 -27.36 -10.69
C ALA A 354 -0.30 -26.72 -10.19
N ARG A 355 -1.07 -27.41 -9.33
CA ARG A 355 -2.21 -26.80 -8.63
C ARG A 355 -1.80 -25.68 -7.67
N ILE A 356 -0.57 -25.70 -7.18
CA ILE A 356 0.00 -24.59 -6.40
C ILE A 356 0.52 -23.56 -7.40
N ALA A 357 -0.34 -22.60 -7.72
CA ALA A 357 -0.06 -21.58 -8.72
C ALA A 357 1.03 -20.60 -8.27
N PHE A 358 1.73 -20.03 -9.24
CA PHE A 358 2.70 -18.98 -9.06
C PHE A 358 1.91 -17.69 -8.87
N GLN A 359 2.11 -17.04 -7.73
CA GLN A 359 1.36 -15.85 -7.36
C GLN A 359 2.31 -14.81 -6.80
N ILE A 360 2.09 -13.55 -7.19
CA ILE A 360 2.74 -12.41 -6.55
C ILE A 360 1.70 -11.79 -5.62
N THR A 361 2.05 -11.67 -4.35
CA THR A 361 1.15 -11.13 -3.33
C THR A 361 1.49 -9.69 -2.96
N ILE A 362 0.47 -8.98 -2.49
CA ILE A 362 0.59 -7.67 -1.87
C ILE A 362 0.89 -7.89 -0.38
N GLY A 363 2.14 -7.70 0.02
CA GLY A 363 2.56 -7.83 1.43
C GLY A 363 2.17 -9.16 2.11
N LYS A 364 2.09 -10.26 1.35
CA LYS A 364 1.61 -11.58 1.83
C LYS A 364 0.13 -11.63 2.28
N PHE A 365 -0.65 -10.57 2.07
CA PHE A 365 -2.07 -10.53 2.41
C PHE A 365 -2.97 -11.15 1.34
N SER A 366 -2.78 -10.77 0.08
CA SER A 366 -3.64 -11.17 -1.03
C SER A 366 -2.86 -11.22 -2.35
N PRO A 367 -3.13 -12.19 -3.26
CA PRO A 367 -2.52 -12.23 -4.58
C PRO A 367 -2.98 -11.06 -5.46
N LEU A 368 -2.08 -10.56 -6.32
CA LEU A 368 -2.45 -9.63 -7.38
C LEU A 368 -3.38 -10.33 -8.38
N SER A 369 -4.63 -9.90 -8.41
CA SER A 369 -5.67 -10.44 -9.29
C SER A 369 -6.67 -9.35 -9.70
N LEU A 370 -7.45 -9.61 -10.74
CA LEU A 370 -8.55 -8.71 -11.13
C LEU A 370 -9.65 -8.64 -10.05
N GLU A 371 -9.80 -9.69 -9.25
CA GLU A 371 -10.69 -9.70 -8.09
C GLU A 371 -10.24 -8.67 -7.03
N LEU A 372 -8.94 -8.64 -6.73
CA LEU A 372 -8.37 -7.66 -5.80
C LEU A 372 -8.55 -6.23 -6.31
N PHE A 373 -8.35 -5.99 -7.61
CA PHE A 373 -8.65 -4.70 -8.23
C PHE A 373 -10.11 -4.28 -8.00
N GLY A 374 -11.06 -5.18 -8.28
CA GLY A 374 -12.48 -4.91 -8.06
C GLY A 374 -12.81 -4.58 -6.59
N ALA A 375 -12.20 -5.30 -5.65
CA ALA A 375 -12.36 -5.05 -4.22
C ALA A 375 -11.81 -3.66 -3.82
N ILE A 376 -10.64 -3.27 -4.32
CA ILE A 376 -10.04 -1.95 -4.06
C ILE A 376 -10.91 -0.83 -4.65
N MET A 377 -11.40 -1.00 -5.87
CA MET A 377 -12.27 0.00 -6.50
C MET A 377 -13.58 0.20 -5.71
N LYS A 378 -14.20 -0.91 -5.29
CA LYS A 378 -15.45 -0.87 -4.51
C LYS A 378 -15.27 -0.22 -3.14
N THR A 379 -14.18 -0.56 -2.44
CA THR A 379 -13.87 0.02 -1.12
C THR A 379 -13.54 1.51 -1.24
N SER A 380 -12.74 1.90 -2.23
CA SER A 380 -12.40 3.31 -2.48
C SER A 380 -13.62 4.15 -2.84
N ALA A 381 -14.51 3.64 -3.70
CA ALA A 381 -15.77 4.30 -4.01
C ALA A 381 -16.66 4.45 -2.77
N GLY A 382 -16.71 3.43 -1.90
CA GLY A 382 -17.41 3.51 -0.61
C GLY A 382 -16.87 4.62 0.30
N TYR A 383 -15.54 4.73 0.44
CA TYR A 383 -14.92 5.82 1.19
C TYR A 383 -15.17 7.19 0.56
N LEU A 384 -15.12 7.30 -0.77
CA LEU A 384 -15.46 8.52 -1.50
C LEU A 384 -16.91 8.95 -1.22
N SER A 385 -17.88 8.03 -1.27
CA SER A 385 -19.27 8.32 -0.93
C SER A 385 -19.43 8.84 0.51
N VAL A 386 -18.70 8.27 1.47
CA VAL A 386 -18.70 8.75 2.86
C VAL A 386 -18.10 10.16 2.96
N LEU A 387 -17.03 10.45 2.23
CA LEU A 387 -16.43 11.79 2.21
C LEU A 387 -17.38 12.84 1.62
N LEU A 388 -18.11 12.50 0.56
CA LEU A 388 -19.09 13.39 -0.06
C LEU A 388 -20.28 13.66 0.87
N ALA A 389 -20.85 12.61 1.48
CA ALA A 389 -21.97 12.75 2.41
C ALA A 389 -21.64 13.66 3.61
N VAL A 390 -20.37 13.70 4.03
CA VAL A 390 -19.93 14.56 5.14
C VAL A 390 -19.84 16.04 4.77
N LYS A 391 -19.68 16.39 3.49
CA LYS A 391 -19.55 17.80 3.06
C LYS A 391 -20.87 18.59 3.19
N GLU A 392 -22.02 17.91 3.21
CA GLU A 392 -23.34 18.54 3.04
C GLU A 392 -23.99 19.07 4.34
N ASP A 393 -23.39 18.89 5.53
CA ASP A 393 -24.00 19.26 6.84
C ASP A 393 -23.19 20.31 7.64
N PRO A 394 -23.78 21.48 8.02
CA PRO A 394 -23.13 22.47 8.89
C PRO A 394 -23.21 22.09 10.39
N MET A 395 -22.12 22.40 11.10
CA MET A 395 -21.85 22.08 12.52
C MET A 395 -22.70 22.91 13.50
N GLU A 396 -23.22 22.28 14.58
CA GLU A 396 -23.98 22.91 15.67
C GLU A 396 -23.54 22.30 17.03
N GLU A 397 -23.12 23.11 18.00
CA GLU A 397 -22.44 22.68 19.24
C GLU A 397 -23.26 21.76 20.18
N THR A 398 -22.60 20.79 20.83
CA THR A 398 -23.11 20.12 22.05
C THR A 398 -22.01 19.90 23.10
N ALA A 399 -21.80 20.88 24.00
CA ALA A 399 -20.65 20.95 24.92
C ALA A 399 -20.65 19.97 26.13
N GLY A 400 -21.77 19.32 26.48
CA GLY A 400 -21.85 18.49 27.71
C GLY A 400 -21.26 17.08 27.60
N LEU A 401 -21.41 16.43 26.44
CA LEU A 401 -20.91 15.08 26.19
C LEU A 401 -19.40 15.06 25.86
N GLU A 402 -18.88 16.20 25.40
CA GLU A 402 -17.48 16.36 25.00
C GLU A 402 -16.50 16.27 26.18
N LEU A 403 -16.90 16.77 27.35
CA LEU A 403 -16.04 16.77 28.54
C LEU A 403 -15.73 15.35 29.03
N ILE A 404 -16.74 14.47 29.00
CA ILE A 404 -16.60 13.07 29.43
C ILE A 404 -15.75 12.27 28.43
N GLN A 405 -15.92 12.50 27.13
CA GLN A 405 -15.11 11.84 26.09
C GLN A 405 -13.66 12.32 26.11
N PHE A 406 -13.44 13.62 26.30
CA PHE A 406 -12.11 14.20 26.45
C PHE A 406 -11.39 13.68 27.70
N ALA A 407 -12.08 13.63 28.85
CA ALA A 407 -11.53 13.07 30.08
C ALA A 407 -11.12 11.60 29.91
N ARG A 408 -11.91 10.78 29.22
CA ARG A 408 -11.59 9.37 28.93
C ARG A 408 -10.35 9.23 28.04
N ALA A 409 -10.27 10.00 26.95
CA ALA A 409 -9.12 9.99 26.05
C ALA A 409 -7.84 10.46 26.76
N PHE A 410 -7.95 11.50 27.60
CA PHE A 410 -6.83 12.05 28.37
C PHE A 410 -6.27 11.05 29.39
N ILE A 411 -7.14 10.34 30.13
CA ILE A 411 -6.73 9.29 31.08
C ILE A 411 -6.02 8.16 30.34
N SER A 412 -6.55 7.73 29.19
CA SER A 412 -5.96 6.64 28.40
C SER A 412 -4.57 6.99 27.86
N GLN A 413 -4.41 8.21 27.35
CA GLN A 413 -3.14 8.69 26.80
C GLN A 413 -2.04 8.84 27.86
N ARG A 414 -2.41 9.30 29.07
CA ARG A 414 -1.46 9.58 30.16
C ARG A 414 -0.94 8.33 30.85
N PHE A 415 -1.78 7.31 31.05
CA PHE A 415 -1.42 6.14 31.86
C PHE A 415 -1.00 4.91 31.04
N VAL A 416 -1.34 4.86 29.75
CA VAL A 416 -1.09 3.69 28.89
C VAL A 416 -0.25 4.09 27.68
N THR A 417 -0.79 4.90 26.76
CA THR A 417 -0.12 5.15 25.46
C THR A 417 1.24 5.83 25.60
N LEU A 418 1.35 6.91 26.37
CA LEU A 418 2.62 7.65 26.48
C LEU A 418 3.72 6.86 27.21
N PRO A 419 3.44 6.23 28.37
CA PRO A 419 4.45 5.38 29.03
C PRO A 419 4.90 4.20 28.17
N GLN A 420 3.97 3.55 27.48
CA GLN A 420 4.30 2.42 26.60
C GLN A 420 5.06 2.86 25.34
N SER A 421 4.75 4.00 24.75
CA SER A 421 5.48 4.53 23.58
C SER A 421 6.90 4.96 23.94
N ALA A 422 7.06 5.63 25.09
CA ALA A 422 8.39 5.97 25.61
C ALA A 422 9.21 4.71 25.90
N TYR A 423 8.56 3.67 26.42
CA TYR A 423 9.20 2.40 26.70
C TYR A 423 9.59 1.63 25.44
N LEU A 424 8.72 1.62 24.42
CA LEU A 424 9.01 1.02 23.11
C LEU A 424 10.27 1.63 22.47
N LEU A 425 10.48 2.93 22.63
CA LEU A 425 11.70 3.61 22.14
C LEU A 425 12.95 3.23 22.94
N MET A 426 12.82 2.86 24.21
CA MET A 426 13.94 2.48 25.08
C MET A 426 14.39 1.02 24.88
N ILE A 427 13.49 0.12 24.48
CA ILE A 427 13.79 -1.31 24.22
C ILE A 427 14.12 -1.56 22.74
N TRP A 428 14.62 -0.54 22.03
CA TRP A 428 14.93 -0.67 20.62
C TRP A 428 16.05 -1.71 20.41
N GLY A 429 15.69 -2.88 19.85
CA GLY A 429 16.63 -3.99 19.61
C GLY A 429 16.11 -5.37 20.02
N ASP A 430 15.08 -5.46 20.88
CA ASP A 430 14.42 -6.71 21.25
C ASP A 430 13.06 -6.84 20.54
N LEU A 431 13.05 -7.55 19.41
CA LEU A 431 11.88 -7.67 18.55
C LEU A 431 10.70 -8.37 19.25
N GLU A 432 10.98 -9.33 20.14
CA GLU A 432 9.94 -10.11 20.82
C GLU A 432 9.17 -9.21 21.80
N LEU A 433 9.91 -8.49 22.65
CA LEU A 433 9.33 -7.56 23.63
C LEU A 433 8.65 -6.35 22.95
N MET A 434 9.21 -5.85 21.85
CA MET A 434 8.58 -4.79 21.04
C MET A 434 7.23 -5.24 20.47
N THR A 435 7.13 -6.46 19.94
CA THR A 435 5.86 -6.98 19.39
C THR A 435 4.81 -7.21 20.47
N GLU A 436 5.21 -7.68 21.67
CA GLU A 436 4.32 -7.84 22.82
C GLU A 436 3.75 -6.49 23.29
N ILE A 437 4.61 -5.47 23.46
CA ILE A 437 4.19 -4.12 23.87
C ILE A 437 3.26 -3.46 22.84
N LEU A 438 3.55 -3.66 21.55
CA LEU A 438 2.75 -3.11 20.47
C LEU A 438 1.36 -3.77 20.40
N ALA A 439 1.28 -5.09 20.59
CA ALA A 439 0.04 -5.87 20.50
C ALA A 439 -0.88 -5.76 21.73
N THR A 440 -0.33 -5.50 22.93
CA THR A 440 -1.09 -5.55 24.19
C THR A 440 -2.04 -4.38 24.39
N ALA A 441 -1.53 -3.15 24.43
CA ALA A 441 -2.36 -1.97 24.70
C ALA A 441 -2.07 -0.76 23.81
N ILE A 442 -0.85 -0.61 23.26
CA ILE A 442 -0.54 0.51 22.37
C ILE A 442 -1.48 0.53 21.17
N LEU A 443 -1.53 -0.54 20.36
CA LEU A 443 -2.38 -0.55 19.16
C LEU A 443 -3.88 -0.47 19.48
N PRO A 444 -4.45 -1.25 20.43
CA PRO A 444 -5.88 -1.16 20.74
C PRO A 444 -6.29 0.21 21.30
N VAL A 445 -5.49 0.79 22.19
CA VAL A 445 -5.79 2.09 22.82
C VAL A 445 -5.61 3.23 21.83
N THR A 446 -4.53 3.24 21.04
CA THR A 446 -4.33 4.24 19.98
C THR A 446 -5.46 4.18 18.95
N MET A 447 -5.90 2.99 18.53
CA MET A 447 -7.06 2.82 17.64
C MET A 447 -8.36 3.33 18.27
N ALA A 448 -8.58 3.09 19.56
CA ALA A 448 -9.75 3.63 20.27
C ALA A 448 -9.69 5.17 20.38
N CYS A 449 -8.53 5.74 20.65
CA CYS A 449 -8.31 7.18 20.67
C CYS A 449 -8.52 7.81 19.28
N ILE A 450 -7.99 7.19 18.22
CA ILE A 450 -8.20 7.63 16.82
C ILE A 450 -9.69 7.58 16.48
N LYS A 451 -10.40 6.51 16.83
CA LYS A 451 -11.85 6.41 16.62
C LYS A 451 -12.62 7.48 17.39
N LEU A 452 -12.27 7.74 18.65
CA LEU A 452 -12.89 8.82 19.44
C LEU A 452 -12.67 10.20 18.82
N VAL A 453 -11.44 10.51 18.43
CA VAL A 453 -11.09 11.79 17.78
C VAL A 453 -11.80 11.91 16.44
N PHE A 454 -11.83 10.82 15.65
CA PHE A 454 -12.51 10.79 14.37
C PHE A 454 -14.04 10.91 14.52
N THR A 455 -14.65 10.18 15.45
CA THR A 455 -16.07 10.29 15.76
C THR A 455 -16.42 11.66 16.31
N ARG A 456 -15.53 12.32 17.07
CA ARG A 456 -15.70 13.71 17.52
C ARG A 456 -15.65 14.69 16.35
N TYR A 457 -14.64 14.58 15.49
CA TYR A 457 -14.49 15.42 14.30
C TYR A 457 -15.66 15.25 13.31
N ARG A 458 -16.28 14.07 13.31
CA ARG A 458 -17.43 13.69 12.46
C ARG A 458 -18.76 13.72 13.20
N LEU A 459 -18.81 14.15 14.46
CA LEU A 459 -19.99 14.01 15.31
C LEU A 459 -21.16 14.82 14.75
N GLU A 460 -20.87 16.02 14.28
CA GLU A 460 -21.85 16.91 13.67
C GLU A 460 -22.30 16.41 12.29
N SER A 461 -21.47 15.64 11.58
CA SER A 461 -21.86 14.95 10.34
C SER A 461 -22.62 13.63 10.57
N LEU A 462 -22.46 12.99 11.74
CA LEU A 462 -23.21 11.79 12.12
C LEU A 462 -24.60 12.14 12.67
N ARG A 463 -24.78 13.34 13.21
CA ARG A 463 -26.02 13.76 13.86
C ARG A 463 -27.23 13.78 12.91
N PRO A 464 -27.13 14.21 11.63
CA PRO A 464 -28.23 14.19 10.67
C PRO A 464 -28.58 12.77 10.23
N LEU A 465 -27.59 11.88 10.08
CA LEU A 465 -27.83 10.45 9.85
C LEU A 465 -28.57 9.82 11.04
N LEU A 466 -28.12 10.07 12.26
CA LEU A 466 -28.80 9.56 13.47
C LEU A 466 -30.22 10.13 13.60
N ARG A 467 -30.42 11.40 13.27
CA ARG A 467 -31.75 12.03 13.20
C ARG A 467 -32.61 11.40 12.12
N SER A 468 -32.07 11.15 10.93
CA SER A 468 -32.75 10.46 9.81
C SER A 468 -33.14 9.03 10.18
N PHE A 469 -32.25 8.27 10.82
CA PHE A 469 -32.57 6.95 11.37
C PHE A 469 -33.70 7.02 12.41
N GLY A 470 -33.66 8.00 13.30
CA GLY A 470 -34.70 8.22 14.31
C GLY A 470 -36.05 8.65 13.71
N GLU A 471 -36.03 9.50 12.69
CA GLU A 471 -37.23 9.94 11.95
C GLU A 471 -37.81 8.82 11.10
N ASP A 472 -36.97 8.03 10.43
CA ASP A 472 -37.39 6.86 9.68
C ASP A 472 -38.06 5.84 10.61
N TRP A 473 -37.56 5.67 11.83
CA TRP A 473 -38.21 4.82 12.83
C TRP A 473 -39.60 5.33 13.29
N LYS A 474 -39.85 6.64 13.18
CA LYS A 474 -41.12 7.29 13.55
C LYS A 474 -42.14 7.36 12.41
N ARG A 475 -41.72 7.19 11.15
CA ARG A 475 -42.63 7.20 10.00
C ARG A 475 -43.63 6.05 10.06
N PRO A 476 -44.90 6.26 9.67
CA PRO A 476 -45.88 5.18 9.59
C PRO A 476 -45.43 4.16 8.54
N LYS A 477 -45.37 2.89 8.95
CA LYS A 477 -44.85 1.76 8.16
C LYS A 477 -45.86 0.64 8.10
N SER A 478 -45.84 -0.11 7.00
CA SER A 478 -46.60 -1.35 6.90
C SER A 478 -46.11 -2.36 7.94
N GLU A 479 -46.97 -3.31 8.31
CA GLU A 479 -46.66 -4.34 9.31
C GLU A 479 -45.43 -5.19 8.90
N ASN A 480 -45.26 -5.40 7.59
CA ASN A 480 -44.16 -6.15 7.01
C ASN A 480 -42.82 -5.36 7.03
N GLU A 481 -42.84 -4.06 6.78
CA GLU A 481 -41.64 -3.21 6.89
C GLU A 481 -41.17 -3.11 8.35
N ARG A 482 -42.11 -2.97 9.28
CA ARG A 482 -41.81 -2.88 10.72
C ARG A 482 -41.20 -4.18 11.25
N SER A 483 -41.69 -5.33 10.78
CA SER A 483 -41.14 -6.64 11.17
C SER A 483 -39.69 -6.81 10.69
N VAL A 484 -39.39 -6.46 9.43
CA VAL A 484 -38.03 -6.50 8.86
C VAL A 484 -37.07 -5.58 9.61
N MET A 485 -37.48 -4.35 9.91
CA MET A 485 -36.65 -3.40 10.66
C MET A 485 -36.36 -3.90 12.08
N LEU A 486 -37.36 -4.48 12.77
CA LEU A 486 -37.17 -5.03 14.11
C LEU A 486 -36.22 -6.23 14.12
N VAL A 487 -36.27 -7.09 13.10
CA VAL A 487 -35.33 -8.21 12.96
C VAL A 487 -33.90 -7.68 12.80
N ASN A 488 -33.66 -6.74 11.88
CA ASN A 488 -32.33 -6.17 11.66
C ASN A 488 -31.80 -5.37 12.86
N ALA A 489 -32.67 -4.63 13.55
CA ALA A 489 -32.30 -3.91 14.77
C ALA A 489 -31.94 -4.88 15.92
N LYS A 490 -32.70 -5.98 16.09
CA LYS A 490 -32.37 -7.03 17.06
C LYS A 490 -31.02 -7.67 16.76
N VAL A 491 -30.75 -8.02 15.50
CA VAL A 491 -29.46 -8.58 15.07
C VAL A 491 -28.32 -7.62 15.37
N THR A 492 -28.46 -6.34 14.99
CA THR A 492 -27.46 -5.30 15.25
C THR A 492 -27.20 -5.10 16.75
N ARG A 493 -28.26 -5.12 17.56
CA ARG A 493 -28.16 -5.03 19.02
C ARG A 493 -27.46 -6.24 19.63
N ILE A 494 -27.78 -7.45 19.18
CA ILE A 494 -27.14 -8.69 19.63
C ILE A 494 -25.64 -8.65 19.31
N ILE A 495 -25.28 -8.28 18.07
CA ILE A 495 -23.87 -8.14 17.66
C ILE A 495 -23.15 -7.11 18.54
N SER A 496 -23.74 -5.93 18.75
CA SER A 496 -23.15 -4.88 19.58
C SER A 496 -22.93 -5.32 21.04
N ILE A 497 -23.91 -6.01 21.64
CA ILE A 497 -23.81 -6.55 23.00
C ILE A 497 -22.68 -7.59 23.08
N TRP A 498 -22.62 -8.53 22.13
CA TRP A 498 -21.57 -9.56 22.11
C TRP A 498 -20.17 -8.97 21.89
N CYS A 499 -20.02 -8.00 20.99
CA CYS A 499 -18.75 -7.29 20.81
C CYS A 499 -18.31 -6.58 22.10
N THR A 500 -19.26 -5.99 22.83
CA THR A 500 -18.98 -5.30 24.10
C THR A 500 -18.57 -6.29 25.19
N ILE A 501 -19.32 -7.39 25.36
CA ILE A 501 -18.99 -8.45 26.31
C ILE A 501 -17.61 -9.03 25.99
N LEU A 502 -17.36 -9.36 24.73
CA LEU A 502 -16.08 -9.93 24.29
C LEU A 502 -14.92 -8.97 24.56
N ALA A 503 -15.09 -7.66 24.33
CA ALA A 503 -14.06 -6.67 24.63
C ALA A 503 -13.76 -6.57 26.14
N TYR A 504 -14.79 -6.57 27.01
CA TYR A 504 -14.59 -6.58 28.46
C TYR A 504 -13.97 -7.89 28.96
N CYS A 505 -14.36 -9.02 28.38
CA CYS A 505 -13.76 -10.31 28.70
C CYS A 505 -12.28 -10.34 28.34
N MET A 506 -11.89 -9.89 27.13
CA MET A 506 -10.49 -9.84 26.70
C MET A 506 -9.63 -8.97 27.62
N ILE A 507 -10.12 -7.80 28.02
CA ILE A 507 -9.39 -6.90 28.95
C ILE A 507 -9.27 -7.55 30.33
N SER A 508 -10.34 -8.16 30.83
CA SER A 508 -10.33 -8.82 32.14
C SER A 508 -9.40 -10.04 32.15
N LEU A 509 -9.38 -10.82 31.07
CA LEU A 509 -8.46 -11.95 30.88
C LEU A 509 -6.99 -11.53 30.84
N TYR A 510 -6.69 -10.29 30.49
CA TYR A 510 -5.34 -9.74 30.54
C TYR A 510 -5.00 -9.10 31.91
N VAL A 511 -5.87 -8.22 32.39
CA VAL A 511 -5.63 -7.41 33.61
C VAL A 511 -5.63 -8.27 34.87
N ILE A 512 -6.52 -9.26 34.98
CA ILE A 512 -6.66 -10.06 36.21
C ILE A 512 -5.40 -10.93 36.46
N PRO A 513 -4.92 -11.75 35.52
CA PRO A 513 -3.69 -12.53 35.73
C PRO A 513 -2.47 -11.64 35.98
N ARG A 514 -2.36 -10.52 35.27
CA ARG A 514 -1.23 -9.59 35.44
C ARG A 514 -1.25 -8.92 36.83
N SER A 515 -2.42 -8.51 37.30
CA SER A 515 -2.58 -7.93 38.65
C SER A 515 -2.30 -8.94 39.75
N LEU A 516 -2.70 -10.21 39.57
CA LEU A 516 -2.39 -11.30 40.50
C LEU A 516 -0.89 -11.62 40.54
N MET A 517 -0.23 -11.65 39.37
CA MET A 517 1.22 -11.85 39.28
C MET A 517 1.97 -10.74 40.02
N ILE A 518 1.57 -9.48 39.82
CA ILE A 518 2.14 -8.32 40.51
C ILE A 518 1.92 -8.40 42.02
N ALA A 519 0.74 -8.80 42.47
CA ALA A 519 0.42 -8.93 43.90
C ALA A 519 1.22 -10.05 44.60
N GLN A 520 1.71 -11.04 43.85
CA GLN A 520 2.51 -12.16 44.37
C GLN A 520 4.02 -11.92 44.32
N MET A 521 4.50 -10.87 43.65
CA MET A 521 5.93 -10.56 43.55
C MET A 521 6.52 -10.03 44.87
N GLN A 522 7.71 -10.50 45.23
CA GLN A 522 8.49 -9.94 46.34
C GLN A 522 9.09 -8.58 45.94
N ARG A 523 9.20 -7.65 46.91
CA ARG A 523 9.66 -6.27 46.67
C ARG A 523 11.07 -6.18 46.05
N ASP A 524 11.91 -7.18 46.28
CA ASP A 524 13.28 -7.25 45.76
C ASP A 524 13.36 -7.65 44.28
N GLN A 525 12.25 -8.11 43.67
CA GLN A 525 12.14 -8.48 42.25
C GLN A 525 11.47 -7.37 41.42
N PHE A 526 11.25 -6.20 42.00
CA PHE A 526 10.47 -5.14 41.39
C PHE A 526 11.33 -4.32 40.42
N GLU A 527 11.14 -4.55 39.12
CA GLU A 527 11.74 -3.73 38.06
C GLU A 527 10.68 -2.76 37.50
N PRO A 528 10.74 -1.45 37.86
CA PRO A 528 9.70 -0.47 37.59
C PRO A 528 9.14 -0.42 36.15
N PRO A 529 9.94 -0.63 35.08
CA PRO A 529 9.37 -0.62 33.73
C PRO A 529 8.58 -1.90 33.36
N HIS A 530 8.80 -3.01 34.07
CA HIS A 530 8.20 -4.32 33.77
C HIS A 530 7.07 -4.70 34.74
N THR A 531 7.11 -4.22 35.98
CA THR A 531 6.25 -4.67 37.09
C THR A 531 5.03 -3.78 37.34
N VAL A 532 4.38 -3.33 36.27
CA VAL A 532 3.09 -2.61 36.25
C VAL A 532 2.08 -3.34 35.36
N VAL A 533 0.79 -3.01 35.45
CA VAL A 533 -0.29 -3.70 34.71
C VAL A 533 -0.04 -3.67 33.20
N TYR A 534 0.41 -2.53 32.69
CA TYR A 534 0.98 -2.39 31.35
C TYR A 534 2.44 -1.91 31.44
N PRO A 535 3.43 -2.69 30.96
CA PRO A 535 4.84 -2.30 30.98
C PRO A 535 5.06 -0.94 30.31
N GLY A 536 5.75 -0.01 30.96
CA GLY A 536 5.87 1.35 30.47
C GLY A 536 6.83 2.21 31.29
N TYR A 537 7.41 3.22 30.63
CA TYR A 537 8.32 4.17 31.25
C TYR A 537 7.54 5.39 31.74
N PHE A 538 7.54 5.64 33.05
CA PHE A 538 6.90 6.82 33.62
C PHE A 538 7.96 7.87 34.01
N PRO A 539 7.68 9.16 33.80
CA PRO A 539 8.63 10.24 34.07
C PRO A 539 8.80 10.57 35.56
N TYR A 540 8.17 9.81 36.45
CA TYR A 540 8.21 9.97 37.90
C TYR A 540 8.57 8.63 38.55
N ASP A 541 9.17 8.70 39.74
CA ASP A 541 9.63 7.51 40.46
C ASP A 541 8.42 6.66 40.94
N ILE A 542 8.30 5.47 40.36
CA ILE A 542 7.24 4.49 40.67
C ILE A 542 7.68 3.51 41.77
N SER A 543 8.92 3.60 42.25
CA SER A 543 9.40 2.71 43.32
C SER A 543 8.64 2.91 44.64
N GLY A 544 8.04 4.09 44.84
CA GLY A 544 7.18 4.40 45.97
C GLY A 544 5.81 3.72 45.89
N THR A 545 5.35 3.13 47.00
CA THR A 545 4.08 2.36 47.06
C THR A 545 2.85 3.16 46.63
N SER A 546 2.78 4.46 46.92
CA SER A 546 1.67 5.33 46.53
C SER A 546 1.64 5.62 45.03
N ALA A 547 2.80 5.94 44.44
CA ALA A 547 2.93 6.20 43.00
C ALA A 547 2.64 4.93 42.19
N PHE A 548 3.12 3.78 42.66
CA PHE A 548 2.86 2.49 42.04
C PHE A 548 1.37 2.14 41.98
N VAL A 549 0.67 2.21 43.11
CA VAL A 549 -0.77 1.92 43.17
C VAL A 549 -1.56 2.89 42.30
N PHE A 550 -1.16 4.17 42.27
CA PHE A 550 -1.78 5.17 41.42
C PHE A 550 -1.62 4.87 39.92
N SER A 551 -0.41 4.49 39.49
CA SER A 551 -0.13 4.12 38.09
C SER A 551 -0.89 2.87 37.67
N CYS A 552 -0.92 1.82 38.50
CA CYS A 552 -1.67 0.60 38.24
C CYS A 552 -3.19 0.84 38.19
N PHE A 553 -3.73 1.62 39.12
CA PHE A 553 -5.15 1.98 39.11
C PHE A 553 -5.50 2.82 37.88
N GLY A 554 -4.65 3.79 37.53
CA GLY A 554 -4.82 4.62 36.32
C GLY A 554 -4.79 3.78 35.04
N GLN A 555 -3.92 2.77 34.96
CA GLN A 555 -3.84 1.82 33.84
C GLN A 555 -5.09 0.95 33.69
N ILE A 556 -5.63 0.44 34.81
CA ILE A 556 -6.87 -0.34 34.82
C ILE A 556 -8.05 0.55 34.39
N ALA A 557 -8.18 1.74 34.99
CA ALA A 557 -9.22 2.70 34.63
C ALA A 557 -9.14 3.11 33.15
N ALA A 558 -7.93 3.33 32.64
CA ALA A 558 -7.68 3.62 31.23
C ALA A 558 -8.13 2.48 30.31
N ALA A 559 -7.79 1.23 30.63
CA ALA A 559 -8.16 0.06 29.82
C ALA A 559 -9.68 -0.12 29.70
N TYR A 560 -10.42 -0.06 30.83
CA TYR A 560 -11.87 -0.19 30.82
C TYR A 560 -12.58 1.04 30.23
N SER A 561 -12.02 2.25 30.39
CA SER A 561 -12.58 3.48 29.80
C SER A 561 -12.46 3.54 28.28
N ALA A 562 -11.38 2.99 27.71
CA ALA A 562 -11.18 2.89 26.27
C ALA A 562 -12.24 2.00 25.59
N THR A 563 -12.76 0.99 26.29
CA THR A 563 -13.82 0.10 25.81
C THR A 563 -15.20 0.74 25.85
N CYS A 564 -15.51 1.51 26.89
CA CYS A 564 -16.77 2.25 27.03
C CYS A 564 -17.04 3.22 25.85
N SER A 565 -15.98 3.75 25.25
CA SER A 565 -16.02 4.66 24.11
C SER A 565 -16.68 4.09 22.86
N TYR A 566 -16.75 2.76 22.73
CA TYR A 566 -17.48 2.09 21.65
C TYR A 566 -19.01 2.12 21.81
N TYR A 567 -19.52 2.35 23.01
CA TYR A 567 -20.93 2.08 23.34
C TYR A 567 -21.75 3.34 23.63
N THR A 568 -21.13 4.41 24.13
CA THR A 568 -21.89 5.49 24.81
C THR A 568 -22.69 6.40 23.86
N HIS A 569 -22.48 6.35 22.54
CA HIS A 569 -23.16 7.25 21.60
C HIS A 569 -24.49 6.71 21.04
N PHE A 570 -24.69 5.39 21.00
CA PHE A 570 -25.77 4.82 20.17
C PHE A 570 -27.10 4.55 20.90
N ILE A 571 -27.10 4.40 22.22
CA ILE A 571 -28.27 3.83 22.93
C ILE A 571 -29.04 4.85 23.77
N ASN A 572 -28.40 5.90 24.28
CA ASN A 572 -29.07 6.78 25.26
C ASN A 572 -29.87 7.95 24.66
N ASN A 573 -29.73 8.26 23.37
CA ASN A 573 -30.35 9.47 22.79
C ASN A 573 -31.45 9.20 21.73
N TYR A 574 -31.66 7.96 21.29
CA TYR A 574 -32.54 7.67 20.15
C TYR A 574 -33.51 6.49 20.34
N TYR A 575 -33.75 6.07 21.58
CA TYR A 575 -34.85 5.17 21.93
C TYR A 575 -35.89 5.84 22.81
#